data_AF-W3V4L5-F1
#
_entry.id   AF-W3V4L5-F1
#
_cell.length_a   1.000
_cell.length_b   1.000
_cell.length_c   1.000
_cell.angle_alpha   90.00
_cell.angle_beta   90.00
_cell.angle_gamma   90.00
#
_symmetry.space_group_name_H-M   'P 1'
#
loop_
_entity.id
_entity.type
_entity.pdbx_description
1 polymer ?
#
loop_
_entity_poly.entity_id
_entity_poly.type
_entity_poly.pdbx_seq_one_letter_code
_entity_poly.pdbx_strand_id
1 'polypeptide(L)'
;MPVSTESRTGDLSETLKAINHSLSSQLRVAIPGIIQSFNVDAVTCVVQPAIKSSIADQEGKTTSVSLPLLVDVPVIFPRGGGVTLTFPVKAGDECLVVFADRCIDFW
;
A
#
# COMPACT_ATOMS: atom_id res chain seq x y z
N MET A 1 36.28 25.96 22.54
CA MET A 1 35.77 24.75 23.24
C MET A 1 35.51 23.69 22.19
N PRO A 2 36.20 22.53 22.22
CA PRO A 2 35.85 21.44 21.32
C PRO A 2 34.48 20.90 21.75
N VAL A 3 33.51 20.95 20.85
CA VAL A 3 32.19 20.35 21.08
C VAL A 3 32.36 18.83 21.17
N SER A 4 31.78 18.22 22.22
CA SER A 4 31.90 16.80 22.54
C SER A 4 31.41 15.94 21.37
N THR A 5 32.22 14.99 20.90
CA THR A 5 31.90 14.09 19.78
C THR A 5 30.64 13.24 19.99
N GLU A 6 30.19 13.08 21.25
CA GLU A 6 28.98 12.35 21.62
C GLU A 6 27.70 13.05 21.18
N SER A 7 27.61 14.38 21.25
CA SER A 7 26.42 15.11 20.81
C SER A 7 26.21 15.02 19.30
N ARG A 8 27.30 14.91 18.53
CA ARG A 8 27.27 14.76 17.06
C ARG A 8 26.87 13.35 16.61
N THR A 9 27.15 12.34 17.43
CA THR A 9 26.85 10.93 17.11
C THR A 9 25.39 10.58 17.49
N GLY A 10 24.88 11.14 18.58
CA GLY A 10 23.47 11.01 18.97
C GLY A 10 22.51 11.61 17.94
N ASP A 11 22.84 12.80 17.44
CA ASP A 11 22.05 13.52 16.43
C ASP A 11 21.94 12.76 15.10
N LEU A 12 23.05 12.16 14.64
CA LEU A 12 23.06 11.31 13.45
C LEU A 12 22.25 10.03 13.63
N SER A 13 22.36 9.38 14.80
CA SER A 13 21.61 8.14 15.10
C SER A 13 20.10 8.38 15.13
N GLU A 14 19.66 9.46 15.76
CA GLU A 14 18.25 9.84 15.79
C GLU A 14 17.73 10.23 14.39
N THR A 15 18.55 10.95 13.61
CA THR A 15 18.21 11.27 12.21
C THR A 15 18.04 10.01 11.36
N LEU A 16 18.96 9.04 11.49
CA LEU A 16 18.87 7.77 10.76
C LEU A 16 17.65 6.94 11.17
N LYS A 17 17.29 6.94 12.45
CA LYS A 17 16.04 6.30 12.92
C LYS A 17 14.82 6.96 12.32
N ALA A 18 14.77 8.30 12.29
CA ALA A 18 13.66 9.04 11.69
C ALA A 18 13.53 8.73 10.19
N ILE A 19 14.66 8.68 9.45
CA ILE A 19 14.68 8.31 8.04
C ILE A 19 14.19 6.87 7.84
N ASN A 20 14.71 5.91 8.61
CA ASN A 20 14.27 4.51 8.52
C ASN A 20 12.78 4.36 8.80
N HIS A 21 12.26 5.08 9.79
CA HIS A 21 10.83 5.09 10.11
C HIS A 21 9.99 5.70 8.97
N SER A 22 10.47 6.80 8.37
CA SER A 22 9.81 7.42 7.22
C SER A 22 9.81 6.49 6.00
N LEU A 23 10.92 5.80 5.73
CA LEU A 23 11.00 4.84 4.62
C LEU A 23 10.06 3.66 4.86
N SER A 24 10.11 3.06 6.05
CA SER A 24 9.27 1.91 6.40
C SER A 24 7.78 2.24 6.40
N SER A 25 7.38 3.48 6.70
CA SER A 25 5.97 3.89 6.67
C SER A 25 5.46 4.17 5.25
N GLN A 26 6.35 4.54 4.33
CA GLN A 26 6.02 4.79 2.92
C GLN A 26 6.00 3.51 2.08
N LEU A 27 6.79 2.49 2.45
CA LEU A 27 6.80 1.21 1.75
C LEU A 27 5.47 0.47 1.94
N ARG A 28 4.80 0.16 0.82
CA ARG A 28 3.59 -0.65 0.77
C ARG A 28 3.90 -1.96 0.05
N VAL A 29 3.63 -3.10 0.69
CA VAL A 29 3.84 -4.44 0.10
C VAL A 29 2.50 -5.05 -0.28
N ALA A 30 1.64 -5.27 0.72
CA ALA A 30 0.29 -5.74 0.50
C ALA A 30 -0.66 -5.20 1.58
N ILE A 31 -1.90 -4.93 1.20
CA ILE A 31 -2.92 -4.40 2.11
C ILE A 31 -4.27 -5.08 1.87
N PRO A 32 -5.10 -5.27 2.91
CA PRO A 32 -6.46 -5.74 2.72
C PRO A 32 -7.29 -4.68 2.00
N GLY A 33 -8.13 -5.13 1.08
CA GLY A 33 -9.06 -4.30 0.33
C GLY A 33 -10.41 -4.98 0.16
N ILE A 34 -11.43 -4.19 -0.13
CA ILE A 34 -12.80 -4.63 -0.39
C ILE A 34 -13.11 -4.30 -1.85
N ILE A 35 -13.58 -5.27 -2.60
CA ILE A 35 -13.93 -5.11 -4.01
C ILE A 35 -15.23 -4.30 -4.11
N GLN A 36 -15.20 -3.23 -4.89
CA GLN A 36 -16.37 -2.41 -5.17
C GLN A 36 -17.06 -2.83 -6.47
N SER A 37 -16.28 -3.16 -7.49
CA SER A 37 -16.79 -3.65 -8.77
C SER A 37 -15.75 -4.50 -9.48
N PHE A 38 -16.21 -5.43 -10.31
CA PHE A 38 -15.36 -6.31 -11.12
C PHE A 38 -15.80 -6.29 -12.59
N ASN A 39 -14.86 -6.12 -13.49
CA ASN A 39 -15.05 -6.20 -14.94
C ASN A 39 -14.54 -7.55 -15.44
N VAL A 40 -15.46 -8.36 -15.97
CA VAL A 40 -15.18 -9.73 -16.43
C VAL A 40 -14.40 -9.77 -17.76
N ASP A 41 -14.59 -8.78 -18.63
CA ASP A 41 -13.98 -8.74 -19.95
C ASP A 41 -12.51 -8.33 -19.88
N ALA A 42 -12.21 -7.31 -19.07
CA ALA A 42 -10.85 -6.82 -18.84
C ALA A 42 -10.11 -7.54 -17.71
N VAL A 43 -10.83 -8.34 -16.90
CA VAL A 43 -10.29 -9.00 -15.69
C VAL A 43 -9.67 -7.99 -14.71
N THR A 44 -10.35 -6.84 -14.54
CA THR A 44 -9.93 -5.76 -13.63
C THR A 44 -10.97 -5.54 -12.54
N CYS A 45 -10.54 -5.05 -11.37
CA CYS A 45 -11.41 -4.68 -10.27
C CYS A 45 -11.13 -3.27 -9.78
N VAL A 46 -12.16 -2.67 -9.16
CA VAL A 46 -12.03 -1.47 -8.34
C VAL A 46 -12.03 -1.91 -6.88
N VAL A 47 -11.00 -1.53 -6.13
CA VAL A 47 -10.80 -1.96 -4.74
C VAL A 47 -10.67 -0.75 -3.83
N GLN A 48 -11.42 -0.77 -2.73
CA GLN A 48 -11.26 0.17 -1.62
C GLN A 48 -10.33 -0.45 -0.57
N PRO A 49 -9.15 0.13 -0.28
CA PRO A 49 -8.34 -0.35 0.83
C PRO A 49 -9.10 -0.26 2.16
N ALA A 50 -9.04 -1.32 2.97
CA ALA A 50 -9.76 -1.41 4.25
C ALA A 50 -9.02 -0.72 5.41
N ILE A 51 -7.74 -0.38 5.22
CA ILE A 51 -6.92 0.35 6.19
C ILE A 51 -7.02 1.87 5.99
N LYS A 52 -7.01 2.60 7.11
CA LYS A 52 -6.98 4.07 7.11
C LYS A 52 -5.54 4.56 7.21
N SER A 53 -5.24 5.64 6.51
CA SER A 53 -3.96 6.35 6.63
C SER A 53 -4.09 7.46 7.67
N SER A 54 -3.18 7.49 8.63
CA SER A 54 -3.07 8.60 9.59
C SER A 54 -2.30 9.76 8.94
N ILE A 55 -2.94 10.92 8.81
CA ILE A 55 -2.28 12.15 8.37
C ILE A 55 -2.22 13.07 9.59
N ALA A 56 -1.02 13.51 9.95
CA ALA A 56 -0.83 14.54 10.97
C ALA A 56 -1.05 15.91 10.31
N ASP A 57 -2.04 16.66 10.78
CA ASP A 57 -2.26 18.04 10.36
C ASP A 57 -1.20 18.98 10.96
N GLN A 58 -1.06 20.20 10.43
CA GLN A 58 -0.07 21.19 10.92
C GLN A 58 -0.30 21.60 12.39
N GLU A 59 -1.50 21.37 12.92
CA GLU A 59 -1.87 21.56 14.33
C GLU A 59 -1.63 20.31 15.21
N GLY A 60 -0.97 19.27 14.70
CA GLY A 60 -0.64 18.06 15.46
C GLY A 60 -1.82 17.11 15.70
N LYS A 61 -2.96 17.33 15.04
CA LYS A 61 -4.13 16.45 15.11
C LYS A 61 -4.02 15.35 14.06
N THR A 62 -3.95 14.10 14.52
CA THR A 62 -3.94 12.92 13.63
C THR A 62 -5.35 12.63 13.13
N THR A 63 -5.58 12.80 11.83
CA THR A 63 -6.85 12.44 11.18
C THR A 63 -6.68 11.13 10.41
N SER A 64 -7.54 10.16 10.70
CA SER A 64 -7.57 8.87 9.99
C SER A 64 -8.40 8.99 8.72
N VAL A 65 -7.73 9.11 7.58
CA VAL A 65 -8.36 9.26 6.26
C VAL A 65 -8.41 7.91 5.56
N SER A 66 -9.52 7.60 4.89
CA SER A 66 -9.62 6.43 4.01
C SER A 66 -8.70 6.61 2.80
N LEU A 67 -7.95 5.56 2.46
CA LEU A 67 -7.16 5.57 1.23
C LEU A 67 -8.07 5.72 0.01
N PRO A 68 -7.57 6.32 -1.09
CA PRO A 68 -8.34 6.43 -2.32
C PRO A 68 -8.69 5.05 -2.90
N LEU A 69 -9.73 5.03 -3.74
CA LEU A 69 -10.11 3.87 -4.53
C LEU A 69 -9.00 3.53 -5.52
N LEU A 70 -8.62 2.25 -5.58
CA LEU A 70 -7.72 1.72 -6.59
C LEU A 70 -8.58 1.24 -7.76
N VAL A 71 -8.40 1.86 -8.93
CA VAL A 71 -9.13 1.56 -10.17
C VAL A 71 -8.24 0.75 -11.11
N ASP A 72 -8.86 -0.01 -12.01
CA ASP A 72 -8.18 -0.79 -13.05
C ASP A 72 -7.10 -1.75 -12.51
N VAL A 73 -7.34 -2.34 -11.34
CA VAL A 73 -6.41 -3.29 -10.72
C VAL A 73 -6.61 -4.67 -11.34
N PRO A 74 -5.58 -5.33 -11.89
CA PRO A 74 -5.73 -6.66 -12.47
C PRO A 74 -5.95 -7.72 -11.40
N VAL A 75 -6.87 -8.65 -11.66
CA VAL A 75 -7.14 -9.79 -10.77
C VAL A 75 -6.36 -11.01 -11.23
N ILE A 76 -5.53 -11.57 -10.33
CA ILE A 76 -4.72 -12.74 -10.61
C ILE A 76 -5.48 -14.01 -10.22
N PHE A 77 -5.87 -14.79 -11.23
CA PHE A 77 -6.39 -16.14 -11.05
C PHE A 77 -5.28 -17.19 -11.29
N PRO A 78 -5.12 -18.20 -10.42
CA PRO A 78 -4.21 -19.31 -10.65
C PRO A 78 -4.51 -19.99 -11.98
N ARG A 79 -3.52 -20.03 -12.88
CA ARG A 79 -3.63 -20.65 -14.20
C ARG A 79 -2.37 -21.46 -14.53
N GLY A 80 -2.53 -22.56 -15.26
CA GLY A 80 -1.44 -23.43 -15.67
C GLY A 80 -1.90 -24.55 -16.60
N GLY A 81 -1.06 -24.91 -17.59
CA GLY A 81 -1.35 -26.03 -18.49
C GLY A 81 -2.65 -25.90 -19.31
N GLY A 82 -3.10 -24.68 -19.61
CA GLY A 82 -4.35 -24.42 -20.33
C GLY A 82 -5.61 -24.43 -19.45
N VAL A 83 -5.47 -24.61 -18.13
CA VAL A 83 -6.56 -24.56 -17.16
C VAL A 83 -6.45 -23.28 -16.32
N THR A 84 -7.60 -22.63 -16.06
CA THR A 84 -7.68 -21.45 -15.19
C THR A 84 -8.69 -21.72 -14.08
N LEU A 85 -8.29 -21.49 -12.84
CA LEU A 85 -9.15 -21.62 -11.69
C LEU A 85 -9.72 -20.24 -11.34
N THR A 86 -10.96 -19.99 -11.76
CA THR A 86 -11.67 -18.72 -11.52
C THR A 86 -12.63 -18.83 -10.35
N PHE A 87 -12.79 -17.73 -9.63
CA PHE A 87 -13.82 -17.58 -8.60
C PHE A 87 -14.82 -16.49 -9.00
N PRO A 88 -16.10 -16.61 -8.62
CA PRO A 88 -17.08 -15.56 -8.87
C PRO A 88 -16.82 -14.37 -7.95
N VAL A 89 -16.13 -13.35 -8.46
CA VAL A 89 -15.82 -12.11 -7.73
C VAL A 89 -17.04 -11.19 -7.72
N LYS A 90 -17.44 -10.71 -6.54
CA LYS A 90 -18.58 -9.80 -6.33
C LYS A 90 -18.17 -8.56 -5.55
N ALA A 91 -18.99 -7.52 -5.67
CA ALA A 91 -18.89 -6.34 -4.82
C ALA A 91 -19.10 -6.75 -3.34
N GLY A 92 -18.25 -6.27 -2.46
CA GLY A 92 -18.21 -6.61 -1.04
C GLY A 92 -17.25 -7.74 -0.68
N ASP A 93 -16.69 -8.46 -1.65
CA ASP A 93 -15.69 -9.49 -1.37
C ASP A 93 -14.37 -8.88 -0.88
N GLU A 94 -13.72 -9.58 0.05
CA GLU A 94 -12.41 -9.19 0.56
C GLU A 94 -11.30 -9.71 -0.35
N CYS A 95 -10.26 -8.89 -0.55
CA CYS A 95 -9.10 -9.24 -1.34
C CYS A 95 -7.82 -8.72 -0.71
N LEU A 96 -6.69 -9.35 -1.06
CA LEU A 96 -5.37 -8.84 -0.74
C LEU A 96 -4.84 -8.07 -1.96
N VAL A 97 -4.63 -6.77 -1.81
CA VAL A 97 -3.98 -5.94 -2.83
C VAL A 97 -2.47 -6.06 -2.66
N VAL A 98 -1.76 -6.43 -3.71
CA VAL A 98 -0.29 -6.52 -3.74
C VAL A 98 0.24 -5.40 -4.62
N PHE A 99 1.21 -4.65 -4.11
CA PHE A 99 1.86 -3.56 -4.86
C PHE A 99 3.09 -4.09 -5.60
N ALA A 100 3.26 -3.63 -6.83
CA ALA A 100 4.48 -3.83 -7.60
C ALA A 100 5.47 -2.68 -7.33
N ASP A 101 6.76 -2.96 -7.42
CA ASP A 101 7.83 -1.95 -7.30
C ASP A 101 7.80 -0.93 -8.47
N ARG A 102 7.18 -1.31 -9.59
CA ARG A 102 7.05 -0.49 -10.80
C ARG A 102 5.61 -0.53 -11.33
N CYS A 103 5.29 0.45 -12.17
CA CYS A 103 4.03 0.49 -12.90
C CYS A 103 3.84 -0.80 -13.73
N ILE A 104 2.64 -1.36 -13.68
CA ILE A 104 2.26 -2.62 -14.33
C ILE A 104 1.41 -2.42 -15.59
N ASP A 105 1.14 -1.18 -16.00
CA ASP A 105 0.24 -0.85 -17.12
C ASP A 105 0.68 -1.48 -18.47
N PHE A 106 1.98 -1.78 -18.61
CA PHE A 106 2.58 -2.35 -19.83
C PHE A 106 3.17 -3.75 -19.63
N TRP A 107 2.73 -4.47 -18.61
CA TRP A 107 3.18 -5.85 -18.39
C TRP A 107 2.54 -6.83 -19.40
#